data_AF-A0A6G3XAS1-F1
#
_entry.id   AF-A0A6G3XAS1-F1
#
_cell.length_a   1.000
_cell.length_b   1.000
_cell.length_c   1.000
_cell.angle_alpha   90.00
_cell.angle_beta   90.00
_cell.angle_gamma   90.00
#
_symmetry.space_group_name_H-M   'P 1'
#
loop_
_entity.id
_entity.type
_entity.pdbx_description
1 polymer ?
#
loop_
_entity_poly.entity_id
_entity_poly.type
_entity_poly.pdbx_seq_one_letter_code
_entity_poly.pdbx_strand_id
1 'polypeptide(L)' 'DETALDRALIEAGRRGFDLVRDLPVRAELFVLGPTEQVFLVQVHHIVADGWSLTSLVADLAAAYTARCAGDPPG' A
#
# COMPACT_ATOMS: atom_id res chain seq x y z
N ASP A 1 18.58 0.13 -5.45
CA ASP A 1 19.35 -1.03 -4.96
C ASP A 1 18.36 -1.97 -4.29
N GLU A 2 18.19 -3.15 -4.85
CA GLU A 2 17.21 -4.19 -4.45
C GLU A 2 17.38 -4.56 -2.96
N THR A 3 18.64 -4.65 -2.50
CA THR A 3 18.98 -4.95 -1.11
C THR A 3 18.49 -3.88 -0.11
N ALA A 4 18.46 -2.62 -0.55
CA ALA A 4 18.00 -1.51 0.28
C ALA A 4 16.47 -1.48 0.38
N LEU A 5 15.79 -1.81 -0.72
CA LEU A 5 14.33 -1.94 -0.74
C LEU A 5 13.87 -3.08 0.17
N ASP A 6 14.48 -4.26 0.06
CA ASP A 6 14.11 -5.41 0.89
C ASP A 6 14.20 -5.08 2.39
N ARG A 7 15.28 -4.39 2.78
CA ARG A 7 15.46 -3.96 4.17
C ARG A 7 14.35 -3.00 4.60
N ALA A 8 14.01 -2.02 3.75
CA ALA A 8 12.96 -1.05 4.02
C ALA A 8 11.58 -1.73 4.15
N LEU A 9 11.27 -2.69 3.28
CA LEU A 9 10.03 -3.47 3.34
C LEU A 9 9.95 -4.31 4.62
N ILE A 10 11.05 -4.97 5.01
CA ILE A 10 11.12 -5.75 6.25
C ILE A 10 10.93 -4.84 7.48
N GLU A 11 11.58 -3.68 7.50
CA GLU A 11 11.45 -2.72 8.60
C GLU A 11 10.02 -2.19 8.71
N ALA A 12 9.43 -1.79 7.58
CA ALA A 12 8.06 -1.31 7.52
C ALA A 12 7.06 -2.38 7.98
N GLY A 13 7.23 -3.64 7.54
CA GLY A 13 6.36 -4.76 7.91
C GLY A 13 6.50 -5.23 9.36
N ARG A 14 7.64 -4.95 10.02
CA ARG A 14 7.84 -5.25 11.45
C ARG A 14 7.20 -4.22 12.37
N ARG A 15 6.86 -3.04 11.85
CA ARG A 15 6.18 -2.01 12.63
C ARG A 15 4.75 -2.46 12.90
N GLY A 16 4.45 -2.80 14.15
CA GLY A 16 3.09 -3.10 14.60
C GLY A 16 2.17 -1.88 14.59
N PHE A 17 0.88 -2.12 14.84
CA PHE A 17 -0.12 -1.07 15.06
C PHE A 17 -0.44 -0.98 16.55
N ASP A 18 -0.37 0.22 17.13
CA ASP A 18 -1.05 0.52 18.38
C ASP A 18 -2.53 0.81 18.06
N LEU A 19 -3.40 -0.19 18.17
CA LEU A 19 -4.82 -0.06 17.78
C LEU A 19 -5.61 0.99 18.57
N VAL A 20 -5.06 1.51 19.67
CA VAL A 20 -5.69 2.61 20.42
C VAL A 20 -5.40 3.97 19.78
N ARG A 21 -4.27 4.10 19.08
CA ARG A 21 -3.75 5.39 18.60
C ARG A 21 -3.58 5.47 17.09
N ASP A 22 -3.36 4.34 16.44
CA ASP A 22 -3.08 4.23 15.01
C ASP A 22 -4.33 3.87 14.22
N LEU A 23 -4.40 4.35 12.98
CA LEU A 23 -5.30 3.76 11.99
C LEU A 23 -4.82 2.32 11.69
N PRO A 24 -5.73 1.34 11.56
CA PRO A 24 -5.38 -0.06 11.27
C PRO A 24 -4.98 -0.29 9.80
N VAL A 25 -4.55 0.78 9.12
CA VAL A 25 -4.06 0.81 7.75
C VAL A 25 -2.90 1.81 7.66
N ARG A 26 -1.83 1.41 6.97
CA ARG A 26 -0.68 2.26 6.63
C ARG A 26 -0.33 2.04 5.17
N ALA A 27 0.06 3.11 4.49
CA ALA A 27 0.47 3.09 3.09
C ALA A 27 1.78 3.86 2.91
N GLU A 28 2.73 3.27 2.20
CA GLU A 28 4.05 3.83 1.93
C GLU A 28 4.39 3.63 0.44
N LEU A 29 4.92 4.67 -0.21
CA LEU A 29 5.36 4.61 -1.60
C LEU A 29 6.88 4.75 -1.66
N PHE A 30 7.55 3.72 -2.14
CA PHE A 30 8.98 3.70 -2.40
C PHE A 30 9.23 4.03 -3.86
N VAL A 31 9.93 5.13 -4.13
CA VAL A 31 10.30 5.53 -5.50
C VAL A 31 11.70 5.02 -5.80
N LEU A 32 11.81 4.04 -6.70
CA LEU A 32 13.09 3.41 -7.08
C LEU A 32 13.71 4.09 -8.30
N GLY A 33 12.87 4.72 -9.12
CA GLY A 33 13.29 5.46 -10.30
C GLY A 33 12.11 6.16 -10.98
N PRO A 34 12.33 6.76 -12.17
CA PRO A 34 11.30 7.51 -12.89
C PRO A 34 10.10 6.65 -13.32
N THR A 35 10.30 5.35 -13.53
CA THR A 35 9.28 4.41 -14.00
C THR A 35 9.09 3.21 -13.08
N GLU A 36 9.72 3.22 -11.91
CA GLU A 36 9.71 2.09 -11.00
C GLU A 36 9.37 2.58 -9.59
N GLN A 37 8.24 2.13 -9.08
CA GLN A 37 7.75 2.43 -7.74
C GLN A 37 7.19 1.17 -7.09
N VAL A 38 7.31 1.09 -5.78
CA VAL A 38 6.73 0.02 -4.96
C VAL A 38 5.78 0.65 -3.95
N PHE A 39 4.51 0.24 -3.99
CA PHE A 39 3.49 0.69 -3.07
C PHE A 39 3.18 -0.39 -2.04
N LEU A 40 3.53 -0.13 -0.79
CA LEU A 40 3.28 -1.03 0.34
C LEU A 40 2.03 -0.58 1.08
N VAL A 41 1.04 -1.47 1.17
CA VAL A 41 -0.14 -1.29 2.02
C VAL A 41 -0.13 -2.36 3.10
N GLN A 42 -0.18 -1.91 4.35
CA GLN A 42 -0.26 -2.76 5.53
C GLN A 42 -1.63 -2.56 6.17
N VAL A 43 -2.32 -3.66 6.45
CA VAL A 43 -3.65 -3.62 7.08
C VAL A 43 -3.65 -4.59 8.25
N HIS A 44 -4.20 -4.14 9.39
CA HIS A 44 -4.43 -5.03 10.51
C HIS A 44 -5.65 -5.92 10.23
N HIS A 45 -5.55 -7.23 10.50
CA HIS A 45 -6.63 -8.20 10.21
C HIS A 45 -7.96 -7.94 10.92
N ILE A 46 -7.99 -7.00 11.87
CA ILE A 46 -9.21 -6.57 12.54
C ILE A 46 -10.16 -5.82 11.61
N VAL A 47 -9.65 -5.20 10.53
CA VAL A 47 -10.46 -4.44 9.56
C VAL A 47 -10.46 -5.03 8.14
N ALA A 48 -9.63 -6.03 7.85
CA ALA A 48 -9.58 -6.65 6.53
C ALA A 48 -9.13 -8.12 6.59
N ASP A 49 -9.70 -8.93 5.70
CA ASP A 49 -9.26 -10.28 5.41
C ASP A 49 -8.56 -10.35 4.04
N GLY A 50 -8.05 -11.53 3.69
CA GLY A 50 -7.34 -11.73 2.44
C GLY A 50 -8.20 -11.49 1.19
N TRP A 51 -9.52 -11.69 1.28
CA TRP A 51 -10.44 -11.45 0.16
C TRP A 51 -10.60 -9.94 -0.08
N SER A 52 -10.85 -9.19 0.99
CA SER A 52 -11.03 -7.75 0.98
C SER A 52 -9.79 -7.02 0.43
N LEU A 53 -8.59 -7.53 0.69
CA LEU A 53 -7.35 -6.96 0.14
C LEU A 53 -7.27 -7.10 -1.38
N THR A 54 -7.77 -8.21 -1.95
CA THR A 54 -7.76 -8.40 -3.42
C THR A 54 -8.66 -7.37 -4.11
N SER A 55 -9.87 -7.16 -3.59
CA SER A 55 -10.78 -6.14 -4.10
C SER A 55 -10.21 -4.72 -3.93
N LEU A 56 -9.64 -4.41 -2.75
CA LEU A 56 -9.01 -3.12 -2.50
C LEU A 56 -7.91 -2.79 -3.52
N VAL A 57 -7.05 -3.76 -3.84
CA VAL A 57 -5.98 -3.57 -4.83
C VAL A 57 -6.55 -3.33 -6.23
N ALA A 58 -7.62 -4.04 -6.60
CA ALA A 58 -8.28 -3.85 -7.89
C ALA A 58 -8.92 -2.45 -8.00
N ASP A 59 -9.65 -2.02 -6.98
CA ASP A 59 -10.30 -0.71 -6.92
C ASP A 59 -9.26 0.41 -6.94
N LEU A 60 -8.15 0.24 -6.20
CA LEU A 60 -7.03 1.19 -6.22
C LEU A 60 -6.41 1.32 -7.61
N ALA A 61 -6.17 0.20 -8.31
CA ALA A 61 -5.60 0.20 -9.65
C ALA A 61 -6.54 0.90 -10.66
N ALA A 62 -7.85 0.65 -10.56
CA ALA A 62 -8.85 1.32 -11.38
C ALA A 62 -8.89 2.83 -11.10
N ALA A 63 -8.98 3.22 -9.83
CA ALA A 63 -8.98 4.63 -9.42
C ALA A 63 -7.70 5.36 -9.85
N TYR A 64 -6.53 4.73 -9.69
CA TYR A 64 -5.24 5.29 -10.13
C TYR A 64 -5.21 5.49 -11.64
N THR A 65 -5.66 4.50 -12.42
CA THR A 65 -5.70 4.57 -13.88
C THR A 65 -6.61 5.70 -14.36
N ALA A 66 -7.81 5.83 -13.79
CA ALA A 66 -8.72 6.93 -14.09
C ALA A 66 -8.09 8.30 -13.77
N ARG A 67 -7.46 8.42 -12.60
CA ARG A 67 -6.77 9.64 -12.18
C ARG A 67 -5.65 10.04 -13.15
N CYS A 68 -4.87 9.07 -13.63
CA CYS A 68 -3.80 9.29 -14.61
C CYS A 68 -4.34 9.74 -15.98
N ALA A 69 -5.57 9.34 -16.33
CA ALA A 69 -6.25 9.79 -17.53
C ALA A 69 -6.93 11.17 -17.38
N GLY A 70 -6.98 11.73 -16.16
CA GLY A 70 -7.69 12.98 -15.86
C GLY A 70 -9.18 12.79 -15.53
N ASP A 71 -9.63 11.54 -15.41
CA ASP A 71 -11.00 11.17 -15.08
C ASP A 71 -11.20 11.06 -13.54
N PRO A 72 -12.44 11.22 -13.03
CA PRO A 72 -12.73 10.90 -11.64
C PRO A 72 -12.58 9.39 -11.36
N PRO A 73 -12.14 8.99 -10.15
CA PRO A 73 -12.18 7.59 -9.74
C PRO A 73 -13.64 7.11 -9.63
N GLY A 74 -13.92 5.89 -10.12
CA GLY A 74 -15.25 5.27 -10.17
C GLY A 74 -15.58 4.40 -8.96
#